data_AF-A0A2G9GKD0-F1
#
_entry.id   AF-A0A2G9GKD0-F1
#
_cell.length_a   1.000
_cell.length_b   1.000
_cell.length_c   1.000
_cell.angle_alpha   90.00
_cell.angle_beta   90.00
_cell.angle_gamma   90.00
#
_symmetry.space_group_name_H-M   'P 1'
#
loop_
_entity.id
_entity.type
_entity.pdbx_description
1 polymer ?
#
loop_
_entity_poly.entity_id
_entity_poly.type
_entity_poly.pdbx_seq_one_letter_code
_entity_poly.pdbx_strand_id
1 'polypeptide(L)'
;MYIKQVVIEGFKSYREQIAAETFSPKVNCVVGANGSGKSNFFHAIRFVISDLFHNLRNEERQALLHEGAGHQVLSAFVEIVFDNSDNRIPVDKEEVRLRRTIGVKKDEYFLDGKHITKTEVMNLLESAGFSRSNPYYVVQQGKIASLTLMKDSERLDLLKEIGGTRVYEERRRESLKIMQETGNKRKQIIQVVQYLDDRLRELDEEKEELKKFQQLDRQRKSLEYTIYDKELHDAKQQLLKIEEDRYKVSEKSAAMYNSVSDAHEKCKELDKLLKDLTKETQILSREKEAIEKQRTEAIKKRAKLELDDKDLHDKIKANIKAKDDAIIQLELLDKEIQESNAELTRIKQLYDKQVREEENLTRGIMEREKQLSILYQKQGRATQFANKAARDQWLKKEIKDYEQVLSSILVQEQKLRDEIEQLKKDIQEQEAYIKGRKDEAAELESLISGYRQGYNQYKSERDKLHDERKSLWARESELSAEIDRLKSEVVKSEKSLDHATPGALLTGPE
;
A
#
# COMPACT_ATOMS: atom_id res chain seq x y z
N MET A 1 -81.80 -30.36 -13.09
CA MET A 1 -81.40 -30.18 -11.69
C MET A 1 -82.59 -29.97 -10.77
N TYR A 2 -82.76 -30.83 -9.77
CA TYR A 2 -83.72 -30.63 -8.66
C TYR A 2 -83.16 -31.25 -7.36
N ILE A 3 -83.75 -30.92 -6.21
CA ILE A 3 -83.36 -31.52 -4.92
C ILE A 3 -84.00 -32.91 -4.84
N LYS A 4 -83.17 -33.96 -4.83
CA LYS A 4 -83.60 -35.36 -4.72
C LYS A 4 -83.88 -35.75 -3.27
N GLN A 5 -83.04 -35.27 -2.34
CA GLN A 5 -83.16 -35.60 -0.92
C GLN A 5 -82.53 -34.52 -0.03
N VAL A 6 -83.04 -34.37 1.20
CA VAL A 6 -82.44 -33.52 2.23
C VAL A 6 -82.24 -34.34 3.50
N VAL A 7 -81.03 -34.33 4.04
CA VAL A 7 -80.64 -35.00 5.28
C VAL A 7 -80.26 -33.94 6.31
N ILE A 8 -80.85 -34.01 7.49
CA ILE A 8 -80.70 -33.01 8.56
C ILE A 8 -80.35 -33.73 9.85
N GLU A 9 -79.32 -33.26 10.55
CA GLU A 9 -78.94 -33.76 11.87
C GLU A 9 -78.54 -32.60 12.78
N GLY A 10 -79.01 -32.61 14.03
CA GLY A 10 -78.64 -31.64 15.06
C GLY A 10 -79.10 -30.19 14.81
N PHE A 11 -79.91 -29.92 13.77
CA PHE A 11 -80.29 -28.58 13.34
C PHE A 11 -81.65 -28.15 13.88
N LYS A 12 -81.69 -27.10 14.70
CA LYS A 12 -82.91 -26.53 15.32
C LYS A 12 -83.84 -27.58 15.93
N SER A 13 -84.96 -27.92 15.28
CA SER A 13 -85.94 -28.90 15.81
C SER A 13 -85.57 -30.36 15.51
N TYR A 14 -84.54 -30.60 14.68
CA TYR A 14 -84.13 -31.92 14.22
C TYR A 14 -82.92 -32.38 15.02
N ARG A 15 -83.14 -33.21 16.04
CA ARG A 15 -82.05 -33.73 16.90
C ARG A 15 -81.32 -34.90 16.24
N GLU A 16 -82.06 -35.95 15.90
CA GLU A 16 -81.54 -37.15 15.26
C GLU A 16 -81.42 -36.94 13.75
N GLN A 17 -80.61 -37.78 13.11
CA GLN A 17 -80.45 -37.76 11.66
C GLN A 17 -81.78 -38.16 11.01
N ILE A 18 -82.40 -37.21 10.32
CA ILE A 18 -83.62 -37.43 9.56
C ILE A 18 -83.29 -37.19 8.09
N ALA A 19 -83.50 -38.24 7.30
CA ALA A 19 -83.48 -38.15 5.84
C ALA A 19 -84.92 -38.02 5.36
N ALA A 20 -85.21 -36.95 4.61
CA ALA A 20 -86.48 -36.87 3.90
C ALA A 20 -86.58 -38.01 2.88
N GLU A 21 -87.80 -38.45 2.58
CA GLU A 21 -88.05 -39.32 1.44
C GLU A 21 -87.65 -38.61 0.13
N THR A 22 -87.43 -39.40 -0.93
CA THR A 22 -87.05 -38.86 -2.22
C THR A 22 -88.12 -37.92 -2.76
N PHE A 23 -87.74 -36.68 -3.04
CA PHE A 23 -88.65 -35.67 -3.58
C PHE A 23 -88.99 -35.96 -5.03
N SER A 24 -90.23 -35.63 -5.42
CA SER A 24 -90.64 -35.61 -6.81
C SER A 24 -89.97 -34.45 -7.54
N PRO A 25 -89.56 -34.61 -8.82
CA PRO A 25 -89.02 -33.52 -9.63
C PRO A 25 -90.05 -32.42 -9.94
N LYS A 26 -91.34 -32.63 -9.65
CA LYS A 26 -92.42 -31.68 -9.94
C LYS A 26 -92.79 -30.86 -8.70
N VAL A 27 -93.86 -31.24 -8.01
CA VAL A 27 -94.44 -30.47 -6.91
C VAL A 27 -94.41 -31.29 -5.64
N ASN A 28 -93.85 -30.72 -4.57
CA ASN A 28 -93.77 -31.33 -3.26
C ASN A 28 -94.47 -30.43 -2.23
N CYS A 29 -95.42 -30.98 -1.48
CA CYS A 29 -96.19 -30.24 -0.48
C CYS A 29 -95.81 -30.72 0.93
N VAL A 30 -95.34 -29.79 1.77
CA VAL A 30 -95.00 -30.09 3.17
C VAL A 30 -96.12 -29.58 4.07
N VAL A 31 -96.85 -30.51 4.69
CA VAL A 31 -97.98 -30.23 5.59
C VAL A 31 -97.67 -30.71 7.02
N GLY A 32 -98.30 -30.11 8.02
CA GLY A 32 -98.10 -30.48 9.43
C GLY A 32 -98.73 -29.48 10.39
N ALA A 33 -98.82 -29.84 11.67
CA ALA A 33 -99.37 -28.97 12.71
C ALA A 33 -98.52 -27.70 12.94
N ASN A 34 -99.11 -26.63 13.48
CA ASN A 34 -98.34 -25.44 13.84
C ASN A 34 -97.28 -25.80 14.89
N GLY A 35 -96.04 -25.33 14.70
CA GLY A 35 -94.90 -25.68 15.55
C GLY A 35 -94.20 -27.01 15.22
N SER A 36 -94.66 -27.78 14.23
CA SER A 36 -94.06 -29.09 13.87
C SER A 36 -92.72 -29.02 13.13
N GLY A 37 -92.00 -27.88 13.19
CA GLY A 37 -90.69 -27.73 12.54
C GLY A 37 -90.68 -27.40 11.04
N LYS A 38 -91.84 -27.22 10.38
CA LYS A 38 -91.93 -26.92 8.93
C LYS A 38 -91.05 -25.73 8.49
N SER A 39 -91.10 -24.62 9.21
CA SER A 39 -90.26 -23.45 8.90
C SER A 39 -88.77 -23.73 9.07
N ASN A 40 -88.42 -24.62 10.02
CA ASN A 40 -87.02 -25.02 10.26
C ASN A 40 -86.50 -25.95 9.14
N PHE A 41 -87.37 -26.74 8.50
CA PHE A 41 -87.02 -27.51 7.31
C PHE A 41 -86.53 -26.62 6.15
N PHE A 42 -87.32 -25.61 5.77
CA PHE A 42 -86.92 -24.64 4.74
C PHE A 42 -85.70 -23.81 5.16
N HIS A 43 -85.56 -23.55 6.46
CA HIS A 43 -84.40 -22.88 7.01
C HIS A 43 -83.12 -23.72 6.86
N ALA A 44 -83.21 -25.05 6.98
CA ALA A 44 -82.09 -25.97 6.76
C ALA A 44 -81.66 -25.97 5.29
N ILE A 45 -82.60 -26.05 4.34
CA ILE A 45 -82.29 -25.96 2.90
C ILE A 45 -81.60 -24.63 2.57
N ARG A 46 -82.15 -23.52 3.08
CA ARG A 46 -81.57 -22.19 2.86
C ARG A 46 -80.19 -22.04 3.51
N PHE A 47 -79.94 -22.71 4.63
CA PHE A 47 -78.66 -22.68 5.32
C PHE A 47 -77.51 -23.22 4.45
N VAL A 48 -77.79 -24.21 3.59
CA VAL A 48 -76.80 -24.76 2.67
C VAL A 48 -76.63 -23.88 1.41
N ILE A 49 -77.74 -23.40 0.84
CA ILE A 49 -77.73 -22.75 -0.49
C ILE A 49 -77.44 -21.23 -0.42
N SER A 50 -77.73 -20.56 0.69
CA SER A 50 -77.70 -19.08 0.77
C SER A 50 -76.49 -18.52 1.50
N ASP A 51 -75.93 -17.41 0.99
CA ASP A 51 -74.83 -16.65 1.61
C ASP A 51 -75.26 -15.85 2.86
N LEU A 52 -76.57 -15.83 3.19
CA LEU A 52 -77.12 -15.04 4.32
C LEU A 52 -76.66 -15.52 5.70
N PHE A 53 -76.14 -16.74 5.81
CA PHE A 53 -75.64 -17.34 7.04
C PHE A 53 -74.11 -17.26 7.17
N HIS A 54 -73.48 -16.30 6.49
CA HIS A 54 -72.01 -16.16 6.50
C HIS A 54 -71.48 -15.44 7.74
N ASN A 55 -72.12 -14.33 8.14
CA ASN A 55 -71.65 -13.45 9.20
C ASN A 55 -72.42 -13.69 10.51
N LEU A 56 -72.57 -14.96 10.89
CA LEU A 56 -73.29 -15.33 12.11
C LEU A 56 -72.45 -15.05 13.35
N ARG A 57 -73.03 -14.31 14.31
CA ARG A 57 -72.48 -14.17 15.66
C ARG A 57 -72.54 -15.50 16.42
N ASN A 58 -71.76 -15.65 17.48
CA ASN A 58 -71.71 -16.89 18.26
C ASN A 58 -73.09 -17.31 18.80
N GLU A 59 -73.90 -16.35 19.26
CA GLU A 59 -75.29 -16.58 19.71
C GLU A 59 -76.18 -17.07 18.56
N GLU A 60 -76.05 -16.46 17.37
CA GLU A 60 -76.81 -16.84 16.17
C GLU A 60 -76.39 -18.23 15.66
N ARG A 61 -75.13 -18.63 15.85
CA ARG A 61 -74.63 -19.98 15.56
C ARG A 61 -75.20 -21.02 16.52
N GLN A 62 -75.20 -20.73 17.82
CA GLN A 62 -75.79 -21.61 18.83
C GLN A 62 -77.29 -21.80 18.59
N ALA A 63 -78.01 -20.75 18.20
CA ALA A 63 -79.44 -20.82 17.85
C ALA A 63 -79.77 -21.67 16.61
N LEU A 64 -78.78 -22.11 15.83
CA LEU A 64 -78.97 -23.08 14.74
C LEU A 64 -78.81 -24.53 15.21
N LEU A 65 -78.14 -24.77 16.33
CA LEU A 65 -78.00 -26.09 16.93
C LEU A 65 -79.29 -26.45 17.68
N HIS A 66 -79.56 -27.75 17.81
CA HIS A 66 -80.72 -28.23 18.55
C HIS A 66 -80.57 -27.95 20.05
N GLU A 67 -81.52 -27.21 20.60
CA GLU A 67 -81.66 -26.98 22.04
C GLU A 67 -82.89 -27.74 22.55
N GLY A 68 -82.67 -28.80 23.32
CA GLY A 68 -83.72 -29.68 23.84
C GLY A 68 -83.26 -30.52 25.03
N ALA A 69 -84.18 -31.28 25.64
CA ALA A 69 -83.87 -32.12 26.79
C ALA A 69 -82.96 -33.30 26.41
N GLY A 70 -81.73 -33.34 26.90
CA GLY A 70 -80.75 -34.37 26.61
C GLY A 70 -79.31 -33.87 26.57
N HIS A 71 -78.41 -34.61 25.93
CA HIS A 71 -77.02 -34.19 25.72
C HIS A 71 -76.95 -33.04 24.72
N GLN A 72 -76.10 -32.06 24.99
CA GLN A 72 -75.91 -30.88 24.14
C GLN A 72 -75.30 -31.29 22.80
N VAL A 73 -75.95 -30.90 21.70
CA VAL A 73 -75.45 -31.12 20.34
C VAL A 73 -74.33 -30.10 20.06
N LEU A 74 -73.11 -30.59 19.82
CA LEU A 74 -71.93 -29.74 19.58
C LEU A 74 -71.75 -29.33 18.10
N SER A 75 -72.38 -30.08 17.19
CA SER A 75 -72.33 -29.86 15.75
C SER A 75 -73.62 -30.33 15.09
N ALA A 76 -74.05 -29.61 14.05
CA ALA A 76 -75.16 -29.98 13.20
C ALA A 76 -74.69 -30.02 11.75
N PHE A 77 -75.34 -30.81 10.90
CA PHE A 77 -75.13 -30.70 9.46
C PHE A 77 -76.43 -30.80 8.70
N VAL A 78 -76.41 -30.19 7.52
CA VAL A 78 -77.47 -30.30 6.53
C VAL A 78 -76.80 -30.72 5.23
N GLU A 79 -77.26 -31.83 4.67
CA GLU A 79 -76.83 -32.34 3.36
C GLU A 79 -77.99 -32.30 2.38
N ILE A 80 -77.76 -31.72 1.21
CA ILE A 80 -78.71 -31.69 0.11
C ILE A 80 -78.14 -32.53 -1.02
N VAL A 81 -78.93 -33.52 -1.46
CA VAL A 81 -78.62 -34.34 -2.63
C VAL A 81 -79.35 -33.72 -3.82
N PHE A 82 -78.59 -33.21 -4.78
CA PHE A 82 -79.10 -32.70 -6.05
C PHE A 82 -79.03 -33.79 -7.12
N ASP A 83 -80.10 -33.92 -7.90
CA ASP A 83 -80.03 -34.56 -9.22
C ASP A 83 -79.37 -33.58 -10.18
N ASN A 84 -78.26 -33.97 -10.81
CA ASN A 84 -77.45 -33.19 -11.74
C ASN A 84 -77.43 -33.81 -13.15
N SER A 85 -78.50 -34.52 -13.54
CA SER A 85 -78.61 -35.15 -14.87
C SER A 85 -78.50 -34.16 -16.04
N ASP A 86 -78.71 -32.86 -15.80
CA ASP A 86 -78.56 -31.76 -16.77
C ASP A 86 -77.18 -31.10 -16.75
N ASN A 87 -76.21 -31.63 -15.98
CA ASN A 87 -74.83 -31.13 -15.85
C ASN A 87 -74.74 -29.63 -15.58
N ARG A 88 -75.70 -29.11 -14.81
CA ARG A 88 -75.80 -27.68 -14.49
C ARG A 88 -74.81 -27.29 -13.40
N ILE A 89 -74.52 -28.21 -12.49
CA ILE A 89 -73.36 -28.15 -11.61
C ILE A 89 -72.18 -28.77 -12.37
N PRO A 90 -71.02 -28.08 -12.50
CA PRO A 90 -69.86 -28.57 -13.25
C PRO A 90 -69.10 -29.67 -12.48
N VAL A 91 -69.79 -30.75 -12.16
CA VAL A 91 -69.28 -31.95 -11.50
C VAL A 91 -69.76 -33.14 -12.34
N ASP A 92 -68.83 -34.03 -12.69
CA ASP A 92 -69.08 -35.19 -13.55
C ASP A 92 -69.74 -36.35 -12.76
N LYS A 93 -70.93 -36.06 -12.22
CA LYS A 93 -71.77 -37.00 -11.48
C LYS A 93 -73.24 -36.66 -11.66
N GLU A 94 -74.05 -37.70 -11.81
CA GLU A 94 -75.51 -37.60 -11.90
C GLU A 94 -76.16 -37.17 -10.56
N GLU A 95 -75.52 -37.49 -9.43
CA GLU A 95 -75.93 -37.03 -8.10
C GLU A 95 -74.81 -36.24 -7.43
N VAL A 96 -75.15 -35.07 -6.91
CA VAL A 96 -74.21 -34.19 -6.21
C VAL A 96 -74.69 -33.95 -4.78
N ARG A 97 -73.87 -34.31 -3.79
CA ARG A 97 -74.18 -34.13 -2.36
C ARG A 97 -73.43 -32.92 -1.82
N LEU A 98 -74.17 -31.88 -1.46
CA LEU A 98 -73.63 -30.69 -0.83
C LEU A 98 -74.00 -30.68 0.65
N ARG A 99 -73.00 -30.84 1.52
CA ARG A 99 -73.16 -30.82 2.98
C ARG A 99 -72.52 -29.58 3.56
N ARG A 100 -73.26 -28.88 4.44
CA ARG A 100 -72.72 -27.84 5.30
C ARG A 100 -72.79 -28.29 6.76
N THR A 101 -71.64 -28.33 7.42
CA THR A 101 -71.53 -28.66 8.84
C THR A 101 -71.30 -27.37 9.63
N ILE A 102 -72.09 -27.16 10.67
CA ILE A 102 -71.95 -26.04 11.61
C ILE A 102 -71.58 -26.59 12.98
N GLY A 103 -70.44 -26.14 13.51
CA GLY A 103 -70.07 -26.30 14.90
C GLY A 103 -70.08 -24.97 15.64
N VAL A 104 -69.88 -25.01 16.96
CA VAL A 104 -69.83 -23.82 17.81
C VAL A 104 -68.77 -22.81 17.33
N LYS A 105 -67.66 -23.28 16.73
CA LYS A 105 -66.52 -22.45 16.32
C LYS A 105 -66.18 -22.48 14.83
N LYS A 106 -66.64 -23.48 14.07
CA LYS A 106 -66.20 -23.71 12.69
C LYS A 106 -67.39 -24.08 11.80
N ASP A 107 -67.35 -23.58 10.57
CA ASP A 107 -68.26 -23.95 9.48
C ASP A 107 -67.43 -24.66 8.43
N GLU A 108 -67.91 -25.78 7.94
CA GLU A 108 -67.25 -26.56 6.89
C GLU A 108 -68.25 -26.92 5.79
N TYR A 109 -67.75 -26.94 4.56
CA TYR A 109 -68.51 -27.37 3.39
C TYR A 109 -67.88 -28.62 2.81
N PHE A 110 -68.71 -29.59 2.49
CA PHE A 110 -68.31 -30.82 1.83
C PHE A 110 -69.13 -31.02 0.56
N LEU A 111 -68.44 -31.36 -0.52
CA LEU A 111 -69.03 -31.75 -1.79
C LEU A 111 -68.66 -33.22 -2.04
N ASP A 112 -69.65 -34.09 -2.06
CA ASP A 112 -69.49 -35.55 -2.13
C ASP A 112 -68.46 -36.11 -1.12
N GLY A 113 -68.48 -35.57 0.10
CA GLY A 113 -67.57 -35.96 1.17
C GLY A 113 -66.17 -35.32 1.09
N LYS A 114 -65.83 -34.58 0.03
CA LYS A 114 -64.58 -33.81 -0.04
C LYS A 114 -64.77 -32.42 0.53
N HIS A 115 -63.86 -32.00 1.41
CA HIS A 115 -63.87 -30.65 1.96
C HIS A 115 -63.56 -29.62 0.87
N ILE A 116 -64.40 -28.60 0.71
CA ILE A 116 -64.23 -27.52 -0.27
C ILE A 116 -64.34 -26.14 0.38
N THR A 117 -63.71 -25.14 -0.23
CA THR A 117 -63.74 -23.78 0.31
C THR A 117 -65.09 -23.13 0.05
N LYS A 118 -65.46 -22.17 0.91
CA LYS A 118 -66.69 -21.39 0.73
C LYS A 118 -66.76 -20.72 -0.64
N THR A 119 -65.66 -20.14 -1.10
CA THR A 119 -65.61 -19.42 -2.38
C THR A 119 -65.91 -20.36 -3.54
N GLU A 120 -65.38 -21.58 -3.50
CA GLU A 120 -65.67 -22.60 -4.51
C GLU A 120 -67.14 -23.05 -4.47
N VAL A 121 -67.72 -23.28 -3.28
CA VAL A 121 -69.16 -23.60 -3.15
C VAL A 121 -70.02 -22.51 -3.78
N MET A 122 -69.73 -21.24 -3.49
CA MET A 122 -70.51 -20.11 -3.99
C MET A 122 -70.37 -19.98 -5.51
N ASN A 123 -69.16 -20.14 -6.05
CA ASN A 123 -68.94 -20.15 -7.50
C ASN A 123 -69.65 -21.33 -8.18
N LEU A 124 -69.70 -22.49 -7.53
CA LEU A 124 -70.41 -23.68 -8.01
C LEU A 124 -71.92 -23.45 -8.08
N LEU A 125 -72.50 -22.92 -6.99
CA LEU A 125 -73.91 -22.56 -6.91
C LEU A 125 -74.27 -21.47 -7.92
N GLU A 126 -73.42 -20.46 -8.09
CA GLU A 126 -73.58 -19.40 -9.07
C GLU A 126 -73.54 -19.93 -10.51
N SER A 127 -72.62 -20.85 -10.81
CA SER A 127 -72.55 -21.54 -12.11
C SER A 127 -73.81 -22.36 -12.38
N ALA A 128 -74.39 -22.96 -11.33
CA ALA A 128 -75.65 -23.67 -11.42
C ALA A 128 -76.88 -22.74 -11.48
N GLY A 129 -76.70 -21.42 -11.44
CA GLY A 129 -77.77 -20.42 -11.54
C GLY A 129 -78.44 -20.04 -10.22
N PHE A 130 -77.89 -20.47 -9.08
CA PHE A 130 -78.28 -19.92 -7.79
C PHE A 130 -77.55 -18.59 -7.57
N SER A 131 -78.30 -17.49 -7.55
CA SER A 131 -77.67 -16.20 -7.29
C SER A 131 -77.15 -16.12 -5.85
N ARG A 132 -75.92 -15.58 -5.72
CA ARG A 132 -75.22 -15.34 -4.45
C ARG A 132 -75.87 -14.25 -3.60
N SER A 133 -76.40 -13.21 -4.24
CA SER A 133 -76.82 -11.97 -3.56
C SER A 133 -78.33 -11.89 -3.30
N ASN A 134 -79.16 -12.56 -4.11
CA ASN A 134 -80.61 -12.48 -4.01
C ASN A 134 -81.26 -13.85 -4.29
N PRO A 135 -81.69 -14.56 -3.23
CA PRO A 135 -82.40 -15.82 -3.35
C PRO A 135 -83.85 -15.58 -3.78
N TYR A 136 -84.08 -15.24 -5.06
CA TYR A 136 -85.43 -15.21 -5.65
C TYR A 136 -86.09 -16.60 -5.59
N TYR A 137 -85.27 -17.65 -5.48
CA TYR A 137 -85.68 -19.04 -5.30
C TYR A 137 -86.17 -19.38 -3.88
N VAL A 138 -86.07 -18.46 -2.90
CA VAL A 138 -86.64 -18.64 -1.55
C VAL A 138 -87.51 -17.45 -1.15
N VAL A 139 -88.82 -17.65 -1.14
CA VAL A 139 -89.78 -16.63 -0.66
C VAL A 139 -90.04 -16.84 0.83
N GLN A 140 -89.55 -15.91 1.65
CA GLN A 140 -89.84 -15.88 3.08
C GLN A 140 -91.17 -15.22 3.38
N GLN A 141 -91.73 -15.53 4.55
CA GLN A 141 -92.78 -14.72 5.14
C GLN A 141 -92.32 -13.25 5.20
N GLY A 142 -93.14 -12.33 4.67
CA GLY A 142 -92.82 -10.91 4.58
C GLY A 142 -91.97 -10.47 3.37
N LYS A 143 -91.31 -11.39 2.64
CA LYS A 143 -90.53 -11.04 1.44
C LYS A 143 -91.40 -10.43 0.34
N ILE A 144 -92.63 -10.91 0.19
CA ILE A 144 -93.59 -10.39 -0.80
C ILE A 144 -93.87 -8.89 -0.53
N ALA A 145 -94.12 -8.51 0.73
CA ALA A 145 -94.31 -7.11 1.10
C ALA A 145 -93.05 -6.28 0.84
N SER A 146 -91.86 -6.84 1.09
CA SER A 146 -90.60 -6.15 0.79
C SER A 146 -90.42 -5.88 -0.70
N LEU A 147 -90.76 -6.85 -1.57
CA LEU A 147 -90.69 -6.69 -3.03
C LEU A 147 -91.64 -5.61 -3.52
N THR A 148 -92.84 -5.49 -2.93
CA THR A 148 -93.81 -4.44 -3.29
C THR A 148 -93.38 -3.05 -2.83
N LEU A 149 -92.58 -2.96 -1.76
CA LEU A 149 -92.10 -1.70 -1.17
C LEU A 149 -90.69 -1.28 -1.63
N MET A 150 -90.02 -2.09 -2.47
CA MET A 150 -88.67 -1.80 -2.98
C MET A 150 -88.64 -0.50 -3.79
N LYS A 151 -87.57 0.27 -3.59
CA LYS A 151 -87.27 1.45 -4.41
C LYS A 151 -86.89 1.03 -5.84
N ASP A 152 -87.08 1.92 -6.80
CA ASP A 152 -86.79 1.62 -8.21
C ASP A 152 -85.30 1.28 -8.45
N SER A 153 -84.37 1.87 -7.67
CA SER A 153 -82.94 1.52 -7.73
C SER A 153 -82.68 0.08 -7.27
N GLU A 154 -83.30 -0.36 -6.17
CA GLU A 154 -83.18 -1.72 -5.65
C GLU A 154 -83.85 -2.73 -6.60
N ARG A 155 -84.95 -2.32 -7.23
CA ARG A 155 -85.62 -3.11 -8.27
C ARG A 155 -84.73 -3.25 -9.51
N LEU A 156 -84.04 -2.19 -9.92
CA LEU A 156 -83.07 -2.25 -11.03
C LEU A 156 -81.89 -3.15 -10.69
N ASP A 157 -81.35 -3.06 -9.47
CA ASP A 157 -80.27 -3.94 -9.02
C ASP A 157 -80.71 -5.41 -9.02
N LEU A 158 -81.95 -5.67 -8.59
CA LEU A 158 -82.57 -7.00 -8.70
C LEU A 158 -82.68 -7.46 -10.16
N LEU A 159 -83.11 -6.60 -11.08
CA LEU A 159 -83.19 -6.93 -12.52
C LEU A 159 -81.80 -7.20 -13.13
N LYS A 160 -80.79 -6.42 -12.77
CA LYS A 160 -79.39 -6.64 -13.18
C LYS A 160 -78.84 -7.96 -12.67
N GLU A 161 -79.23 -8.33 -11.46
CA GLU A 161 -78.84 -9.61 -10.87
C GLU A 161 -79.53 -10.78 -11.57
N ILE A 162 -80.83 -10.69 -11.85
CA ILE A 162 -81.56 -11.68 -12.66
C ILE A 162 -80.97 -11.79 -14.06
N GLY A 163 -80.58 -10.67 -14.66
CA GLY A 163 -79.92 -10.63 -15.96
C GLY A 163 -78.46 -11.11 -15.94
N GLY A 164 -77.89 -11.45 -14.78
CA GLY A 164 -76.50 -11.89 -14.65
C GLY A 164 -75.46 -10.81 -14.99
N THR A 165 -75.87 -9.55 -15.20
CA THR A 165 -74.98 -8.48 -15.67
C THR A 165 -74.09 -7.93 -14.56
N ARG A 166 -74.42 -8.21 -13.29
CA ARG A 166 -73.68 -7.73 -12.12
C ARG A 166 -72.24 -8.25 -12.07
N VAL A 167 -72.02 -9.54 -12.34
CA VAL A 167 -70.69 -10.16 -12.35
C VAL A 167 -69.81 -9.54 -13.43
N TYR A 168 -70.40 -9.29 -14.61
CA TYR A 168 -69.72 -8.63 -15.72
C TYR A 168 -69.33 -7.18 -15.38
N GLU A 169 -70.25 -6.39 -14.79
CA GLU A 169 -69.97 -5.01 -14.36
C GLU A 169 -68.84 -4.95 -13.32
N GLU A 170 -68.82 -5.88 -12.37
CA GLU A 170 -67.79 -5.96 -11.33
C GLU A 170 -66.41 -6.31 -11.91
N ARG A 171 -66.32 -7.37 -12.73
CA ARG A 171 -65.08 -7.76 -13.42
C ARG A 171 -64.57 -6.67 -14.35
N ARG A 172 -65.47 -5.96 -15.04
CA ARG A 172 -65.11 -4.82 -15.90
C ARG A 172 -64.52 -3.68 -15.08
N ARG A 173 -65.11 -3.35 -13.93
CA ARG A 173 -64.61 -2.29 -13.04
C ARG A 173 -63.21 -2.62 -12.50
N GLU A 174 -63.00 -3.86 -12.09
CA GLU A 174 -61.69 -4.34 -11.64
C GLU A 174 -60.65 -4.29 -12.76
N SER A 175 -61.00 -4.76 -13.96
CA SER A 175 -60.13 -4.73 -15.13
C SER A 175 -59.73 -3.30 -15.52
N LEU A 176 -60.67 -2.35 -15.47
CA LEU A 176 -60.39 -0.94 -15.74
C LEU A 176 -59.42 -0.34 -14.72
N LYS A 177 -59.54 -0.72 -13.45
CA LYS A 177 -58.61 -0.29 -12.39
C LYS A 177 -57.19 -0.80 -12.67
N ILE A 178 -57.05 -2.09 -12.99
CA ILE A 178 -55.74 -2.69 -13.35
C ILE A 178 -55.13 -2.00 -14.58
N MET A 179 -55.96 -1.69 -15.58
CA MET A 179 -55.50 -0.98 -16.78
C MET A 179 -54.98 0.43 -16.45
N GLN A 180 -55.66 1.16 -15.57
CA GLN A 180 -55.22 2.48 -15.13
C GLN A 180 -53.89 2.43 -14.37
N GLU A 181 -53.75 1.48 -13.44
CA GLU A 181 -52.50 1.28 -12.68
C GLU A 181 -51.33 0.92 -13.61
N THR A 182 -51.58 0.07 -14.61
CA THR A 182 -50.58 -0.33 -15.61
C THR A 182 -50.18 0.84 -16.51
N GLY A 183 -51.15 1.69 -16.88
CA GLY A 183 -50.89 2.91 -17.64
C GLY A 183 -49.98 3.89 -16.89
N ASN A 184 -50.17 4.03 -15.56
CA ASN A 184 -49.31 4.87 -14.73
C ASN A 184 -47.89 4.31 -14.62
N LYS A 185 -47.74 2.99 -14.44
CA LYS A 185 -46.41 2.33 -14.45
C LYS A 185 -45.69 2.54 -15.78
N ARG A 186 -46.40 2.45 -16.91
CA ARG A 186 -45.81 2.70 -18.24
C ARG A 186 -45.28 4.12 -18.37
N LYS A 187 -46.00 5.12 -17.86
CA LYS A 187 -45.54 6.52 -17.88
C LYS A 187 -44.25 6.70 -17.09
N GLN A 188 -44.15 6.09 -15.91
CA GLN A 188 -42.92 6.13 -15.10
C GLN A 188 -41.73 5.50 -15.82
N ILE A 189 -41.93 4.35 -16.49
CA ILE A 189 -40.88 3.70 -17.27
C ILE A 189 -40.39 4.63 -18.40
N ILE A 190 -41.31 5.29 -19.12
CA ILE A 190 -40.93 6.22 -20.20
C ILE A 190 -40.09 7.38 -19.67
N GLN A 191 -40.41 7.93 -18.49
CA GLN A 191 -39.63 9.00 -17.88
C GLN A 191 -38.20 8.54 -17.52
N VAL A 192 -38.07 7.32 -16.97
CA VAL A 192 -36.75 6.75 -16.66
C VAL A 192 -35.93 6.52 -17.93
N VAL A 193 -36.56 6.03 -18.99
CA VAL A 193 -35.88 5.84 -20.29
C VAL A 193 -35.37 7.17 -20.84
N GLN A 194 -36.18 8.24 -20.81
CA GLN A 194 -35.76 9.57 -21.25
C GLN A 194 -34.56 10.08 -20.44
N TYR A 195 -34.58 9.90 -19.12
CA TYR A 195 -33.45 10.27 -18.27
C TYR A 195 -32.18 9.47 -18.61
N LEU A 196 -32.30 8.18 -18.91
CA LEU A 196 -31.17 7.34 -19.33
C LEU A 196 -30.63 7.78 -20.68
N ASP A 197 -31.48 8.16 -21.63
CA ASP A 197 -31.06 8.66 -22.94
C ASP A 197 -30.28 9.98 -22.81
N ASP A 198 -30.72 10.89 -21.95
CA ASP A 198 -30.00 12.14 -21.68
C ASP A 198 -28.65 11.87 -21.00
N ARG A 199 -28.62 10.95 -20.03
CA ARG A 199 -27.35 10.56 -19.37
C ARG A 199 -26.38 9.86 -20.33
N LEU A 200 -26.89 9.09 -21.30
CA LEU A 200 -26.07 8.48 -22.34
C LEU A 200 -25.44 9.54 -23.25
N ARG A 201 -26.17 10.61 -23.59
CA ARG A 201 -25.61 11.73 -24.37
C ARG A 201 -24.49 12.44 -23.63
N GLU A 202 -24.68 12.74 -22.35
CA GLU A 202 -23.62 13.32 -21.51
C GLU A 202 -22.36 12.43 -21.49
N LEU A 203 -22.53 11.11 -21.34
CA LEU A 203 -21.41 10.17 -21.37
C LEU A 203 -20.71 10.10 -22.73
N ASP A 204 -21.44 10.24 -23.84
CA ASP A 204 -20.85 10.30 -25.17
C ASP A 204 -20.03 11.59 -25.36
N GLU A 205 -20.49 12.72 -24.81
CA GLU A 205 -19.71 13.97 -24.79
C GLU A 205 -18.44 13.84 -23.95
N GLU A 206 -18.54 13.30 -22.73
CA GLU A 206 -17.40 13.02 -21.85
C GLU A 206 -16.37 12.09 -22.52
N LYS A 207 -16.85 11.08 -23.27
CA LYS A 207 -15.99 10.16 -24.02
C LYS A 207 -15.21 10.88 -25.13
N GLU A 208 -15.86 11.76 -25.89
CA GLU A 208 -15.17 12.53 -26.93
C GLU A 208 -14.17 13.54 -26.33
N GLU A 209 -14.47 14.13 -25.18
CA GLU A 209 -13.52 14.96 -24.44
C GLU A 209 -12.30 14.15 -23.96
N LEU A 210 -12.52 12.97 -23.38
CA LEU A 210 -11.46 12.08 -22.95
C LEU A 210 -10.57 11.64 -24.13
N LYS A 211 -11.17 11.38 -25.28
CA LYS A 211 -10.44 11.02 -26.50
C LYS A 211 -9.53 12.16 -26.97
N LYS A 212 -10.02 13.41 -26.95
CA LYS A 212 -9.20 14.60 -27.24
C LYS A 212 -8.08 14.75 -26.21
N PHE A 213 -8.37 14.58 -24.93
CA PHE A 213 -7.37 14.60 -23.87
C PHE A 213 -6.27 13.56 -24.09
N GLN A 214 -6.62 12.31 -24.41
CA GLN A 214 -5.64 11.25 -24.70
C GLN A 214 -4.76 11.58 -25.91
N GLN A 215 -5.32 12.20 -26.95
CA GLN A 215 -4.54 12.64 -28.10
C GLN A 215 -3.55 13.74 -27.72
N LEU A 216 -3.98 14.73 -26.95
CA LEU A 216 -3.12 15.80 -26.44
C LEU A 216 -2.06 15.29 -25.46
N ASP A 217 -2.39 14.34 -24.58
CA ASP A 217 -1.44 13.73 -23.65
C ASP A 217 -0.36 12.92 -24.39
N ARG A 218 -0.74 12.19 -25.46
CA ARG A 218 0.24 11.53 -26.34
C ARG A 218 1.17 12.54 -26.99
N GLN A 219 0.65 13.65 -27.50
CA GLN A 219 1.47 14.73 -28.05
C GLN A 219 2.39 15.32 -26.99
N ARG A 220 1.88 15.63 -25.79
CA ARG A 220 2.67 16.12 -24.66
C ARG A 220 3.82 15.19 -24.32
N LYS A 221 3.54 13.88 -24.16
CA LYS A 221 4.56 12.86 -23.87
C LYS A 221 5.61 12.75 -24.97
N SER A 222 5.21 12.86 -26.24
CA SER A 222 6.16 12.84 -27.35
C SER A 222 7.10 14.06 -27.34
N LEU A 223 6.56 15.24 -27.02
CA LEU A 223 7.35 16.47 -26.90
C LEU A 223 8.27 16.41 -25.68
N GLU A 224 7.76 15.96 -24.54
CA GLU A 224 8.50 15.76 -23.30
C GLU A 224 9.68 14.79 -23.51
N TYR A 225 9.45 13.65 -24.17
CA TYR A 225 10.51 12.73 -24.55
C TYR A 225 11.54 13.37 -25.48
N THR A 226 11.10 14.17 -26.46
CA THR A 226 12.00 14.87 -27.38
C THR A 226 12.87 15.91 -26.65
N ILE A 227 12.30 16.61 -25.67
CA ILE A 227 13.05 17.56 -24.81
C ILE A 227 14.10 16.80 -24.00
N TYR A 228 13.71 15.71 -23.33
CA TYR A 228 14.65 14.90 -22.55
C TYR A 228 15.75 14.27 -23.39
N ASP A 229 15.44 13.79 -24.60
CA ASP A 229 16.45 13.27 -25.52
C ASP A 229 17.44 14.36 -25.94
N LYS A 230 16.96 15.58 -26.21
CA LYS A 230 17.81 16.73 -26.51
C LYS A 230 18.70 17.11 -25.32
N GLU A 231 18.14 17.23 -24.12
CA GLU A 231 18.90 17.53 -22.90
C GLU A 231 19.97 16.47 -22.62
N LEU A 232 19.63 15.20 -22.81
CA LEU A 232 20.56 14.09 -22.68
C LEU A 232 21.66 14.12 -23.75
N HIS A 233 21.32 14.49 -24.99
CA HIS A 233 22.30 14.69 -26.06
C HIS A 233 23.26 15.84 -25.74
N ASP A 234 22.73 16.99 -25.29
CA ASP A 234 23.53 18.16 -24.92
C ASP A 234 24.45 17.84 -23.73
N ALA A 235 23.95 17.13 -22.71
CA ALA A 235 24.75 16.66 -21.58
C ALA A 235 25.87 15.70 -22.02
N LYS A 236 25.58 14.77 -22.94
CA LYS A 236 26.61 13.88 -23.52
C LYS A 236 27.67 14.66 -24.30
N GLN A 237 27.29 15.66 -25.08
CA GLN A 237 28.25 16.52 -25.77
C GLN A 237 29.13 17.31 -24.79
N GLN A 238 28.55 17.83 -23.71
CA GLN A 238 29.32 18.51 -22.66
C GLN A 238 30.28 17.55 -21.96
N LEU A 239 29.85 16.32 -21.67
CA LEU A 239 30.69 15.28 -21.09
C LEU A 239 31.89 14.99 -21.99
N LEU A 240 31.66 14.79 -23.30
CA LEU A 240 32.73 14.55 -24.28
C LEU A 240 33.74 15.70 -24.34
N LYS A 241 33.27 16.96 -24.31
CA LYS A 241 34.16 18.13 -24.25
C LYS A 241 35.03 18.13 -22.99
N ILE A 242 34.43 17.83 -21.84
CA ILE A 242 35.17 17.74 -20.57
C ILE A 242 36.18 16.58 -20.61
N GLU A 243 35.83 15.44 -21.20
CA GLU A 243 36.74 14.31 -21.37
C GLU A 243 37.93 14.65 -22.29
N GLU A 244 37.69 15.32 -23.42
CA GLU A 244 38.75 15.82 -24.29
C GLU A 244 39.66 16.82 -23.57
N ASP A 245 39.09 17.76 -22.82
CA ASP A 245 39.86 18.74 -22.05
C ASP A 245 40.67 18.06 -20.94
N ARG A 246 40.10 17.05 -20.26
CA ARG A 246 40.84 16.21 -19.31
C ARG A 246 41.97 15.45 -19.99
N TYR A 247 41.76 14.92 -21.18
CA TYR A 247 42.80 14.23 -21.94
C TYR A 247 43.95 15.18 -22.30
N LYS A 248 43.65 16.38 -22.81
CA LYS A 248 44.66 17.42 -23.11
C LYS A 248 45.42 17.85 -21.86
N VAL A 249 44.74 18.02 -20.71
CA VAL A 249 45.40 18.33 -19.44
C VAL A 249 46.28 17.17 -18.97
N SER A 250 45.84 15.93 -19.15
CA SER A 250 46.61 14.73 -18.82
C SER A 250 47.87 14.62 -19.69
N GLU A 251 47.78 14.84 -21.00
CA GLU A 251 48.94 14.88 -21.90
C GLU A 251 49.92 15.99 -21.51
N LYS A 252 49.42 17.21 -21.26
CA LYS A 252 50.27 18.32 -20.77
C LYS A 252 50.93 18.00 -19.45
N SER A 253 50.20 17.37 -18.53
CA SER A 253 50.74 16.95 -17.23
C SER A 253 51.82 15.88 -17.39
N ALA A 254 51.60 14.90 -18.26
CA ALA A 254 52.59 13.87 -18.57
C ALA A 254 53.85 14.46 -19.24
N ALA A 255 53.68 15.37 -20.21
CA ALA A 255 54.79 16.08 -20.85
C ALA A 255 55.58 16.94 -19.83
N MET A 256 54.88 17.64 -18.94
CA MET A 256 55.49 18.42 -17.86
C MET A 256 56.23 17.52 -16.87
N TYR A 257 55.65 16.38 -16.50
CA TYR A 257 56.29 15.40 -15.62
C TYR A 257 57.58 14.86 -16.23
N ASN A 258 57.55 14.50 -17.53
CA ASN A 258 58.74 14.07 -18.25
C ASN A 258 59.79 15.20 -18.31
N SER A 259 59.39 16.44 -18.61
CA SER A 259 60.31 17.58 -18.60
C SER A 259 60.94 17.84 -17.23
N VAL A 260 60.18 17.66 -16.14
CA VAL A 260 60.69 17.78 -14.77
C VAL A 260 61.65 16.63 -14.45
N SER A 261 61.34 15.41 -14.89
CA SER A 261 62.23 14.25 -14.75
C SER A 261 63.55 14.48 -15.50
N ASP A 262 63.51 14.91 -16.75
CA ASP A 262 64.69 15.22 -17.57
C ASP A 262 65.51 16.36 -16.95
N ALA A 263 64.85 17.40 -16.43
CA ALA A 263 65.53 18.48 -15.72
C ALA A 263 66.18 17.98 -14.43
N HIS A 264 65.53 17.06 -13.70
CA HIS A 264 66.08 16.47 -12.49
C HIS A 264 67.29 15.58 -12.77
N GLU A 265 67.28 14.79 -13.85
CA GLU A 265 68.44 14.04 -14.32
C GLU A 265 69.59 14.96 -14.71
N LYS A 266 69.32 16.01 -15.50
CA LYS A 266 70.33 17.03 -15.84
C LYS A 266 70.91 17.73 -14.61
N CYS A 267 70.08 18.07 -13.63
CA CYS A 267 70.56 18.64 -12.36
C CYS A 267 71.45 17.65 -11.61
N LYS A 268 71.11 16.36 -11.58
CA LYS A 268 71.97 15.32 -10.97
C LYS A 268 73.30 15.17 -11.70
N GLU A 269 73.30 15.23 -13.03
CA GLU A 269 74.52 15.21 -13.83
C GLU A 269 75.38 16.43 -13.57
N LEU A 270 74.79 17.63 -13.56
CA LEU A 270 75.47 18.87 -13.23
C LEU A 270 76.01 18.88 -11.79
N ASP A 271 75.28 18.32 -10.82
CA ASP A 271 75.75 18.18 -9.44
C ASP A 271 76.94 17.22 -9.33
N LYS A 272 76.95 16.13 -10.11
CA LYS A 272 78.12 15.24 -10.20
C LYS A 272 79.31 15.97 -10.82
N LEU A 273 79.08 16.66 -11.93
CA LEU A 273 80.11 17.43 -12.62
C LEU A 273 80.68 18.53 -11.71
N LEU A 274 79.81 19.26 -10.99
CA LEU A 274 80.21 20.26 -10.00
C LEU A 274 81.03 19.63 -8.89
N LYS A 275 80.63 18.48 -8.33
CA LYS A 275 81.43 17.78 -7.31
C LYS A 275 82.81 17.41 -7.83
N ASP A 276 82.91 16.95 -9.07
CA ASP A 276 84.19 16.55 -9.66
C ASP A 276 85.06 17.77 -9.98
N LEU A 277 84.51 18.84 -10.56
CA LEU A 277 85.18 20.14 -10.72
C LEU A 277 85.60 20.76 -9.38
N THR A 278 84.81 20.60 -8.32
CA THR A 278 85.14 21.11 -6.98
C THR A 278 86.31 20.32 -6.39
N LYS A 279 86.37 18.99 -6.59
CA LYS A 279 87.55 18.19 -6.20
C LYS A 279 88.78 18.62 -6.99
N GLU A 280 88.64 18.83 -8.30
CA GLU A 280 89.74 19.23 -9.17
C GLU A 280 90.27 20.62 -8.81
N THR A 281 89.38 21.59 -8.54
CA THR A 281 89.78 22.91 -8.03
C THR A 281 90.37 22.85 -6.63
N GLN A 282 89.93 21.96 -5.74
CA GLN A 282 90.58 21.74 -4.44
C GLN A 282 91.99 21.16 -4.60
N ILE A 283 92.20 20.24 -5.55
CA ILE A 283 93.52 19.70 -5.88
C ILE A 283 94.42 20.82 -6.42
N LEU A 284 93.96 21.55 -7.44
CA LEU A 284 94.69 22.67 -8.03
C LEU A 284 94.96 23.80 -7.02
N SER A 285 94.03 24.07 -6.10
CA SER A 285 94.24 25.05 -5.02
C SER A 285 95.32 24.58 -4.04
N ARG A 286 95.36 23.29 -3.70
CA ARG A 286 96.43 22.72 -2.86
C ARG A 286 97.79 22.76 -3.57
N GLU A 287 97.81 22.49 -4.87
CA GLU A 287 99.02 22.62 -5.69
C GLU A 287 99.48 24.08 -5.76
N LYS A 288 98.56 25.02 -5.99
CA LYS A 288 98.85 26.46 -5.96
C LYS A 288 99.39 26.91 -4.61
N GLU A 289 98.78 26.50 -3.50
CA GLU A 289 99.28 26.81 -2.15
C GLU A 289 100.67 26.21 -1.89
N ALA A 290 100.94 25.00 -2.39
CA ALA A 290 102.27 24.38 -2.29
C ALA A 290 103.32 25.17 -3.11
N ILE A 291 102.96 25.58 -4.32
CA ILE A 291 103.83 26.42 -5.18
C ILE A 291 104.03 27.82 -4.57
N GLU A 292 103.00 28.43 -3.97
CA GLU A 292 103.14 29.72 -3.27
C GLU A 292 104.01 29.61 -2.01
N LYS A 293 103.94 28.50 -1.28
CA LYS A 293 104.87 28.21 -0.17
C LYS A 293 106.31 28.07 -0.67
N GLN A 294 106.53 27.32 -1.74
CA GLN A 294 107.86 27.22 -2.37
C GLN A 294 108.36 28.57 -2.89
N ARG A 295 107.48 29.38 -3.50
CA ARG A 295 107.82 30.73 -3.98
C ARG A 295 108.13 31.68 -2.82
N THR A 296 107.40 31.64 -1.72
CA THR A 296 107.68 32.48 -0.54
C THR A 296 108.95 32.06 0.17
N GLU A 297 109.27 30.76 0.22
CA GLU A 297 110.58 30.28 0.67
C GLU A 297 111.71 30.73 -0.26
N ALA A 298 111.50 30.68 -1.58
CA ALA A 298 112.47 31.18 -2.55
C ALA A 298 112.67 32.69 -2.44
N ILE A 299 111.60 33.48 -2.21
CA ILE A 299 111.67 34.92 -1.95
C ILE A 299 112.41 35.19 -0.63
N LYS A 300 112.16 34.43 0.43
CA LYS A 300 112.92 34.54 1.69
C LYS A 300 114.40 34.24 1.48
N LYS A 301 114.74 33.20 0.71
CA LYS A 301 116.13 32.88 0.34
C LYS A 301 116.75 34.00 -0.50
N ARG A 302 116.01 34.56 -1.46
CA ARG A 302 116.48 35.66 -2.31
C ARG A 302 116.68 36.95 -1.54
N ALA A 303 115.77 37.30 -0.63
CA ALA A 303 115.90 38.45 0.26
C ALA A 303 117.08 38.30 1.23
N LYS A 304 117.35 37.06 1.69
CA LYS A 304 118.53 36.76 2.51
C LYS A 304 119.83 36.94 1.70
N LEU A 305 119.86 36.47 0.45
CA LEU A 305 120.97 36.68 -0.47
C LEU A 305 121.14 38.15 -0.89
N GLU A 306 120.06 38.91 -1.06
CA GLU A 306 120.10 40.36 -1.34
C GLU A 306 120.61 41.15 -0.12
N LEU A 307 120.25 40.74 1.11
CA LEU A 307 120.83 41.28 2.35
C LEU A 307 122.31 40.96 2.46
N ASP A 308 122.71 39.72 2.17
CA ASP A 308 124.12 39.30 2.15
C ASP A 308 124.91 40.06 1.06
N ASP A 309 124.34 40.29 -0.12
CA ASP A 309 124.94 41.08 -1.20
C ASP A 309 125.11 42.55 -0.80
N LYS A 310 124.12 43.13 -0.10
CA LYS A 310 124.19 44.50 0.42
C LYS A 310 125.23 44.65 1.53
N ASP A 311 125.29 43.69 2.46
CA ASP A 311 126.31 43.63 3.51
C ASP A 311 127.72 43.41 2.93
N LEU A 312 127.85 42.62 1.86
CA LEU A 312 129.10 42.48 1.12
C LEU A 312 129.46 43.78 0.38
N HIS A 313 128.50 44.47 -0.22
CA HIS A 313 128.71 45.72 -0.95
C HIS A 313 129.13 46.87 0.00
N ASP A 314 128.55 46.94 1.19
CA ASP A 314 128.91 47.91 2.23
C ASP A 314 130.26 47.56 2.90
N LYS A 315 130.59 46.26 3.04
CA LYS A 315 131.94 45.80 3.44
C LYS A 315 133.01 46.12 2.38
N ILE A 316 132.68 46.07 1.09
CA ILE A 316 133.60 46.42 0.00
C ILE A 316 133.83 47.94 -0.07
N LYS A 317 132.80 48.77 0.11
CA LYS A 317 132.95 50.24 0.19
C LYS A 317 133.74 50.71 1.43
N ALA A 318 133.58 50.05 2.57
CA ALA A 318 134.35 50.34 3.78
C ALA A 318 135.83 49.92 3.64
N ASN A 319 136.11 48.77 3.00
CA ASN A 319 137.48 48.30 2.78
C ASN A 319 138.28 49.13 1.76
N ILE A 320 137.63 49.72 0.75
CA ILE A 320 138.33 50.57 -0.24
C ILE A 320 138.83 51.87 0.41
N LYS A 321 138.08 52.46 1.35
CA LYS A 321 138.53 53.62 2.14
C LYS A 321 139.59 53.26 3.19
N ALA A 322 139.49 52.09 3.82
CA ALA A 322 140.48 51.63 4.79
C ALA A 322 141.82 51.21 4.15
N LYS A 323 141.82 50.79 2.87
CA LYS A 323 143.02 50.40 2.13
C LYS A 323 143.92 51.59 1.76
N ASP A 324 143.33 52.75 1.46
CA ASP A 324 144.09 53.95 1.08
C ASP A 324 144.73 54.65 2.31
N ASP A 325 144.08 54.60 3.48
CA ASP A 325 144.65 55.12 4.73
C ASP A 325 145.67 54.16 5.38
N ALA A 326 145.50 52.84 5.21
CA ALA A 326 146.40 51.83 5.77
C ALA A 326 147.75 51.71 5.04
N ILE A 327 147.86 52.10 3.76
CA ILE A 327 149.14 52.10 3.01
C ILE A 327 150.12 53.16 3.57
N ILE A 328 149.61 54.27 4.09
CA ILE A 328 150.43 55.37 4.64
C ILE A 328 150.87 55.09 6.09
N GLN A 329 150.08 54.32 6.86
CA GLN A 329 150.45 53.94 8.23
C GLN A 329 151.29 52.66 8.32
N LEU A 330 151.21 51.74 7.35
CA LEU A 330 152.02 50.52 7.31
C LEU A 330 153.53 50.77 7.13
N GLU A 331 153.94 51.87 6.49
CA GLU A 331 155.36 52.24 6.39
C GLU A 331 155.95 52.78 7.72
N LEU A 332 155.10 53.25 8.65
CA LEU A 332 155.51 53.73 9.97
C LEU A 332 155.42 52.63 11.04
N LEU A 333 154.48 51.68 10.90
CA LEU A 333 154.24 50.61 11.87
C LEU A 333 155.23 49.43 11.75
N ASP A 334 155.86 49.22 10.59
CA ASP A 334 156.87 48.13 10.42
C ASP A 334 158.18 48.40 11.20
N LYS A 335 158.35 49.63 11.71
CA LYS A 335 159.44 50.00 12.63
C LYS A 335 159.11 49.78 14.12
N GLU A 336 157.83 49.83 14.51
CA GLU A 336 157.40 49.69 15.92
C GLU A 336 156.92 48.26 16.27
N ILE A 337 156.54 47.45 15.26
CA ILE A 337 156.11 46.05 15.43
C ILE A 337 157.25 45.11 15.91
N GLN A 338 158.52 45.55 15.85
CA GLN A 338 159.61 44.81 16.49
C GLN A 338 159.65 44.97 18.02
N GLU A 339 159.05 46.01 18.61
CA GLU A 339 159.13 46.26 20.06
C GLU A 339 157.94 45.68 20.87
N SER A 340 156.75 45.54 20.28
CA SER A 340 155.52 45.13 21.01
C SER A 340 155.25 43.61 21.07
N ASN A 341 156.10 42.77 20.47
CA ASN A 341 155.99 41.30 20.53
C ASN A 341 156.22 40.68 21.92
N ALA A 342 156.45 41.48 22.97
CA ALA A 342 156.73 41.01 24.32
C ALA A 342 155.51 41.02 25.29
N GLU A 343 154.45 41.80 25.03
CA GLU A 343 153.41 42.07 26.05
C GLU A 343 152.14 41.18 25.99
N LEU A 344 151.90 40.44 24.90
CA LEU A 344 150.60 39.78 24.63
C LEU A 344 150.40 38.40 25.29
N THR A 345 151.29 37.99 26.17
CA THR A 345 151.23 36.71 26.90
C THR A 345 150.21 36.69 28.06
N ARG A 346 149.57 37.82 28.39
CA ARG A 346 148.74 37.94 29.61
C ARG A 346 147.22 37.70 29.50
N ILE A 347 146.59 37.78 28.31
CA ILE A 347 145.10 37.91 28.23
C ILE A 347 144.36 36.59 27.93
N LYS A 348 145.05 35.46 27.75
CA LYS A 348 144.43 34.15 27.45
C LYS A 348 143.67 33.48 28.61
N GLN A 349 143.64 34.04 29.82
CA GLN A 349 143.08 33.39 31.03
C GLN A 349 141.59 33.67 31.33
N LEU A 350 140.87 34.50 30.55
CA LEU A 350 139.50 34.92 30.89
C LEU A 350 138.36 34.14 30.19
N TYR A 351 138.66 33.25 29.25
CA TYR A 351 137.66 32.59 28.40
C TYR A 351 136.90 31.43 29.08
N ASP A 352 137.39 30.90 30.21
CA ASP A 352 136.87 29.69 30.86
C ASP A 352 135.60 29.86 31.74
N LYS A 353 135.00 31.05 31.86
CA LYS A 353 133.86 31.27 32.78
C LYS A 353 132.45 31.28 32.16
N GLN A 354 132.29 31.54 30.87
CA GLN A 354 130.97 31.82 30.29
C GLN A 354 130.22 30.61 29.71
N VAL A 355 130.87 29.45 29.62
CA VAL A 355 130.31 28.23 28.97
C VAL A 355 129.37 27.42 29.89
N ARG A 356 129.27 27.74 31.20
CA ARG A 356 128.46 26.95 32.18
C ARG A 356 127.04 27.47 32.47
N GLU A 357 126.63 28.63 31.95
CA GLU A 357 125.30 29.20 32.26
C GLU A 357 124.20 28.79 31.27
N GLU A 358 124.54 28.40 30.04
CA GLU A 358 123.54 28.13 28.99
C GLU A 358 122.86 26.75 29.14
N GLU A 359 123.54 25.76 29.73
CA GLU A 359 123.03 24.38 29.92
C GLU A 359 121.81 24.28 30.87
N ASN A 360 121.49 25.34 31.63
CA ASN A 360 120.37 25.35 32.59
C ASN A 360 119.00 25.76 31.99
N LEU A 361 118.95 26.37 30.79
CA LEU A 361 117.69 26.89 30.21
C LEU A 361 116.85 25.82 29.49
N THR A 362 117.45 24.71 29.10
CA THR A 362 116.84 23.67 28.23
C THR A 362 115.85 22.75 28.96
N ARG A 363 115.74 22.83 30.30
CA ARG A 363 114.90 21.93 31.12
C ARG A 363 113.46 22.43 31.35
N GLY A 364 113.13 23.69 31.04
CA GLY A 364 111.83 24.31 31.35
C GLY A 364 110.76 24.28 30.23
N ILE A 365 111.13 23.93 28.99
CA ILE A 365 110.24 24.04 27.82
C ILE A 365 109.33 22.80 27.66
N MET A 366 109.75 21.62 28.15
CA MET A 366 109.00 20.36 28.02
C MET A 366 107.72 20.27 28.89
N GLU A 367 107.58 21.10 29.94
CA GLU A 367 106.41 21.07 30.84
C GLU A 367 105.18 21.81 30.24
N ARG A 368 105.39 22.76 29.30
CA ARG A 368 104.32 23.62 28.77
C ARG A 368 103.57 23.07 27.55
N GLU A 369 104.12 22.06 26.86
CA GLU A 369 103.44 21.42 25.72
C GLU A 369 102.33 20.44 26.14
N LYS A 370 102.38 19.94 27.38
CA LYS A 370 101.38 19.00 27.93
C LYS A 370 100.05 19.65 28.32
N GLN A 371 100.02 20.98 28.54
CA GLN A 371 98.80 21.75 28.88
C GLN A 371 97.99 22.20 27.65
N LEU A 372 98.56 22.23 26.44
CA LEU A 372 97.88 22.73 25.24
C LEU A 372 96.92 21.69 24.61
N SER A 373 97.17 20.40 24.83
CA SER A 373 96.40 19.27 24.27
C SER A 373 94.98 19.13 24.86
N ILE A 374 94.74 19.64 26.08
CA ILE A 374 93.44 19.55 26.77
C ILE A 374 92.46 20.66 26.33
N LEU A 375 92.94 21.75 25.70
CA LEU A 375 92.12 22.91 25.31
C LEU A 375 91.48 22.80 23.91
N TYR A 376 91.96 21.94 23.02
CA TYR A 376 91.40 21.82 21.65
C TYR A 376 90.28 20.79 21.49
N GLN A 377 89.98 19.96 22.50
CA GLN A 377 88.86 19.00 22.47
C GLN A 377 87.54 19.54 23.07
N LYS A 378 87.47 20.82 23.46
CA LYS A 378 86.22 21.49 23.92
C LYS A 378 85.78 22.66 23.03
N GLN A 379 85.55 22.43 21.74
CA GLN A 379 84.77 23.40 20.95
C GLN A 379 83.89 22.74 19.89
N GLY A 380 82.77 22.17 20.36
CA GLY A 380 81.60 21.90 19.54
C GLY A 380 80.59 23.05 19.63
N ARG A 381 79.99 23.39 18.47
CA ARG A 381 78.74 24.14 18.26
C ARG A 381 78.62 25.51 18.97
N ALA A 382 79.05 26.57 18.28
CA ALA A 382 78.51 27.91 18.51
C ALA A 382 78.83 28.88 17.35
N THR A 383 78.01 28.90 16.30
CA THR A 383 77.90 30.06 15.37
C THR A 383 76.57 30.05 14.62
N GLN A 384 75.45 30.14 15.33
CA GLN A 384 74.20 30.66 14.73
C GLN A 384 73.44 31.68 15.59
N PHE A 385 73.82 31.94 16.85
CA PHE A 385 73.25 33.05 17.63
C PHE A 385 74.29 33.67 18.59
N ALA A 386 74.27 34.99 18.73
CA ALA A 386 75.30 35.75 19.46
C ALA A 386 75.07 35.83 20.99
N ASN A 387 73.90 35.47 21.52
CA ASN A 387 73.63 35.44 22.96
C ASN A 387 72.44 34.53 23.35
N LYS A 388 72.42 34.10 24.63
CA LYS A 388 71.40 33.19 25.22
C LYS A 388 69.97 33.75 25.14
N ALA A 389 69.84 35.08 25.20
CA ALA A 389 68.56 35.78 25.09
C ALA A 389 67.91 35.65 23.69
N ALA A 390 68.68 35.77 22.60
CA ALA A 390 68.14 35.63 21.24
C ALA A 390 67.63 34.21 20.94
N ARG A 391 68.30 33.19 21.46
CA ARG A 391 67.88 31.79 21.35
C ARG A 391 66.57 31.54 22.12
N ASP A 392 66.48 32.03 23.35
CA ASP A 392 65.29 31.84 24.19
C ASP A 392 64.09 32.66 23.68
N GLN A 393 64.33 33.77 22.98
CA GLN A 393 63.29 34.60 22.35
C GLN A 393 62.75 33.99 21.05
N TRP A 394 63.60 33.34 20.25
CA TRP A 394 63.20 32.57 19.07
C TRP A 394 62.40 31.32 19.48
N LEU A 395 62.92 30.53 20.43
CA LEU A 395 62.21 29.34 20.95
C LEU A 395 60.87 29.70 21.60
N LYS A 396 60.77 30.81 22.34
CA LYS A 396 59.49 31.28 22.90
C LYS A 396 58.50 31.74 21.83
N LYS A 397 58.97 32.28 20.71
CA LYS A 397 58.10 32.68 19.59
C LYS A 397 57.57 31.44 18.85
N GLU A 398 58.44 30.48 18.58
CA GLU A 398 58.05 29.20 17.96
C GLU A 398 57.07 28.43 18.86
N ILE A 399 57.32 28.33 20.17
CA ILE A 399 56.41 27.69 21.13
C ILE A 399 55.05 28.39 21.17
N LYS A 400 55.02 29.73 21.15
CA LYS A 400 53.78 30.50 21.15
C LYS A 400 52.97 30.30 19.86
N ASP A 401 53.64 30.22 18.71
CA ASP A 401 53.00 29.96 17.43
C ASP A 401 52.42 28.54 17.39
N TYR A 402 53.13 27.54 17.94
CA TYR A 402 52.61 26.17 18.10
C TYR A 402 51.48 26.07 19.15
N GLU A 403 51.51 26.83 20.24
CA GLU A 403 50.42 26.89 21.24
C GLU A 403 49.13 27.51 20.65
N GLN A 404 49.26 28.50 19.76
CA GLN A 404 48.12 29.07 19.03
C GLN A 404 47.52 28.06 18.04
N VAL A 405 48.35 27.32 17.32
CA VAL A 405 47.87 26.24 16.43
C VAL A 405 47.22 25.11 17.24
N LEU A 406 47.84 24.68 18.34
CA LEU A 406 47.32 23.61 19.20
C LEU A 406 45.96 23.99 19.82
N SER A 407 45.80 25.23 20.29
CA SER A 407 44.52 25.70 20.82
C SER A 407 43.42 25.79 19.76
N SER A 408 43.77 26.16 18.51
CA SER A 408 42.81 26.15 17.40
C SER A 408 42.35 24.73 17.03
N ILE A 409 43.26 23.76 17.06
CA ILE A 409 42.96 22.35 16.78
C ILE A 409 42.12 21.74 17.90
N LEU A 410 42.40 22.05 19.17
CA LEU A 410 41.61 21.57 20.30
C LEU A 410 40.16 22.10 20.26
N VAL A 411 39.96 23.36 19.88
CA VAL A 411 38.61 23.93 19.70
C VAL A 411 37.88 23.27 18.53
N GLN A 412 38.57 22.94 17.44
CA GLN A 412 37.97 22.19 16.32
C GLN A 412 37.64 20.74 16.71
N GLU A 413 38.52 20.07 17.47
CA GLU A 413 38.29 18.72 17.97
C GLU A 413 37.06 18.67 18.89
N GLN A 414 36.92 19.65 19.78
CA GLN A 414 35.79 19.73 20.70
C GLN A 414 34.45 19.96 19.95
N LYS A 415 34.42 20.86 18.96
CA LYS A 415 33.24 21.06 18.10
C LYS A 415 32.85 19.80 17.33
N LEU A 416 33.83 19.08 16.78
CA LEU A 416 33.59 17.83 16.05
C LEU A 416 33.08 16.73 16.99
N ARG A 417 33.57 16.67 18.23
CA ARG A 417 33.05 15.74 19.24
C ARG A 417 31.60 16.04 19.59
N ASP A 418 31.25 17.31 19.79
CA ASP A 418 29.88 17.74 20.08
C ASP A 418 28.93 17.44 18.90
N GLU A 419 29.37 17.65 17.65
CA GLU A 419 28.62 17.27 16.45
C GLU A 419 28.41 15.75 16.33
N ILE A 420 29.44 14.96 16.64
CA ILE A 420 29.33 13.49 16.65
C ILE A 420 28.33 13.02 17.70
N GLU A 421 28.31 13.66 18.88
CA GLU A 421 27.39 13.30 19.96
C GLU A 421 25.94 13.69 19.64
N GLN A 422 25.74 14.85 19.00
CA GLN A 422 24.43 15.26 18.49
C GLN A 422 23.93 14.31 17.39
N LEU A 423 24.78 13.96 16.41
CA LEU A 423 24.43 13.02 15.34
C LEU A 423 24.10 11.63 15.87
N LYS A 424 24.80 11.15 16.91
CA LYS A 424 24.46 9.88 17.56
C LYS A 424 23.07 9.90 18.20
N LYS A 425 22.70 11.02 18.82
CA LYS A 425 21.38 11.19 19.42
C LYS A 425 20.29 11.21 18.35
N ASP A 426 20.51 11.94 17.26
CA ASP A 426 19.59 11.99 16.12
C ASP A 426 19.40 10.62 15.48
N ILE A 427 20.48 9.83 15.34
CA ILE A 427 20.41 8.45 14.83
C ILE A 427 19.54 7.58 15.76
N GLN A 428 19.72 7.66 17.09
CA GLN A 428 18.91 6.89 18.04
C GLN A 428 17.42 7.27 17.98
N GLU A 429 17.10 8.56 17.83
CA GLU A 429 15.72 9.03 17.67
C GLU A 429 15.09 8.51 16.36
N GLN A 430 15.84 8.55 15.25
CA GLN A 430 15.38 8.02 13.97
C GLN A 430 15.22 6.49 13.99
N GLU A 431 16.14 5.75 14.62
CA GLU A 431 16.00 4.29 14.78
C GLU A 431 14.78 3.91 15.61
N ALA A 432 14.48 4.65 16.68
CA ALA A 432 13.28 4.45 17.47
C ALA A 432 12.00 4.74 16.66
N TYR A 433 12.01 5.81 15.86
CA TYR A 433 10.90 6.16 14.97
C TYR A 433 10.65 5.09 13.90
N ILE A 434 11.71 4.60 13.25
CA ILE A 434 11.63 3.53 12.25
C ILE A 434 11.09 2.24 12.87
N LYS A 435 11.52 1.91 14.09
CA LYS A 435 11.04 0.72 14.81
C LYS A 435 9.54 0.82 15.10
N GLY A 436 9.06 1.96 15.62
CA GLY A 436 7.63 2.19 15.85
C GLY A 436 6.80 2.05 14.57
N ARG A 437 7.28 2.61 13.45
CA ARG A 437 6.61 2.46 12.14
C ARG A 437 6.57 1.03 11.63
N LYS A 438 7.61 0.22 11.89
CA LYS A 438 7.63 -1.20 11.52
C LYS A 438 6.62 -2.00 12.35
N ASP A 439 6.51 -1.71 13.64
CA ASP A 439 5.56 -2.37 14.52
C ASP A 439 4.11 -2.02 14.12
N GLU A 440 3.82 -0.75 13.81
CA GLU A 440 2.53 -0.31 13.24
C GLU A 440 2.19 -1.02 11.92
N ALA A 441 3.17 -1.13 11.01
CA ALA A 441 2.99 -1.81 9.74
C ALA A 441 2.69 -3.31 9.92
N ALA A 442 3.35 -3.98 10.87
CA ALA A 442 3.11 -5.38 11.18
C ALA A 442 1.72 -5.61 11.79
N GLU A 443 1.24 -4.73 12.65
CA GLU A 443 -0.13 -4.78 13.17
C GLU A 443 -1.17 -4.62 12.06
N LEU A 444 -0.98 -3.66 11.16
CA LEU A 444 -1.86 -3.44 10.01
C LEU A 444 -1.87 -4.63 9.04
N GLU A 445 -0.72 -5.25 8.78
CA GLU A 445 -0.64 -6.47 7.95
C GLU A 445 -1.39 -7.64 8.59
N SER A 446 -1.30 -7.80 9.92
CA SER A 446 -2.05 -8.81 10.67
C SER A 446 -3.57 -8.59 10.57
N LEU A 447 -4.03 -7.34 10.73
CA LEU A 447 -5.43 -6.96 10.55
C LEU A 447 -5.94 -7.22 9.13
N ILE A 448 -5.16 -6.86 8.10
CA ILE A 448 -5.51 -7.12 6.70
C ILE A 448 -5.60 -8.63 6.44
N SER A 449 -4.67 -9.42 6.99
CA SER A 449 -4.70 -10.88 6.89
C SER A 449 -5.97 -11.46 7.52
N GLY A 450 -6.34 -11.00 8.71
CA GLY A 450 -7.58 -11.39 9.39
C GLY A 450 -8.83 -11.08 8.58
N TYR A 451 -8.94 -9.86 8.03
CA TYR A 451 -10.06 -9.48 7.17
C TYR A 451 -10.12 -10.28 5.87
N ARG A 452 -8.97 -10.59 5.25
CA ARG A 452 -8.92 -11.46 4.06
C ARG A 452 -9.39 -12.88 4.38
N GLN A 453 -9.00 -13.42 5.53
CA GLN A 453 -9.44 -14.75 5.95
C GLN A 453 -10.95 -14.78 6.20
N GLY A 454 -11.49 -13.77 6.88
CA GLY A 454 -12.94 -13.62 7.06
C GLY A 454 -13.69 -13.49 5.74
N TYR A 455 -13.20 -12.66 4.82
CA TYR A 455 -13.77 -12.52 3.48
C TYR A 455 -13.81 -13.86 2.72
N ASN A 456 -12.73 -14.64 2.78
CA ASN A 456 -12.66 -15.95 2.12
C ASN A 456 -13.63 -16.97 2.75
N GLN A 457 -13.84 -16.93 4.07
CA GLN A 457 -14.84 -17.76 4.74
C GLN A 457 -16.26 -17.41 4.27
N TYR A 458 -16.64 -16.13 4.31
CA TYR A 458 -17.96 -15.69 3.86
C TYR A 458 -18.18 -15.95 2.36
N LYS A 459 -17.14 -15.82 1.53
CA LYS A 459 -17.21 -16.17 0.11
C LYS A 459 -17.47 -17.66 -0.09
N SER A 460 -16.78 -18.53 0.67
CA SER A 460 -16.98 -19.98 0.63
C SER A 460 -18.39 -20.37 1.10
N GLU A 461 -18.90 -19.77 2.18
CA GLU A 461 -20.28 -19.99 2.64
C GLU A 461 -21.32 -19.54 1.61
N ARG A 462 -21.12 -18.37 1.00
CA ARG A 462 -21.98 -17.88 -0.08
C ARG A 462 -22.00 -18.85 -1.25
N ASP A 463 -20.84 -19.35 -1.68
CA ASP A 463 -20.73 -20.26 -2.81
C ASP A 463 -21.42 -21.60 -2.49
N LYS A 464 -21.26 -22.13 -1.27
CA LYS A 464 -22.01 -23.32 -0.79
C LYS A 464 -23.52 -23.11 -0.81
N LEU A 465 -24.01 -22.01 -0.24
CA LEU A 465 -25.45 -21.69 -0.24
C LEU A 465 -26.00 -21.47 -1.65
N HIS A 466 -25.18 -20.93 -2.55
CA HIS A 466 -25.54 -20.77 -3.96
C HIS A 466 -25.67 -22.12 -4.67
N ASP A 467 -24.76 -23.05 -4.41
CA ASP A 467 -24.80 -24.40 -4.96
C ASP A 467 -25.96 -25.24 -4.37
N GLU A 468 -26.24 -25.10 -3.08
CA GLU A 468 -27.46 -25.67 -2.45
C GLU A 468 -28.74 -25.12 -3.06
N ARG A 469 -28.80 -23.80 -3.32
CA ARG A 469 -29.94 -23.21 -4.01
C ARG A 469 -30.10 -23.76 -5.42
N LYS A 470 -29.00 -23.95 -6.17
CA LYS A 470 -29.05 -24.56 -7.51
C LYS A 470 -29.52 -26.01 -7.46
N SER A 471 -29.06 -26.81 -6.52
CA SER A 471 -29.46 -28.22 -6.41
C SER A 471 -30.94 -28.35 -6.01
N LEU A 472 -31.43 -27.50 -5.09
CA LEU A 472 -32.84 -27.42 -4.74
C LEU A 472 -33.71 -26.99 -5.92
N TRP A 473 -33.26 -26.02 -6.71
CA TRP A 473 -33.99 -25.58 -7.91
C TRP A 473 -34.02 -26.65 -9.01
N ALA A 474 -32.91 -27.37 -9.22
CA ALA A 474 -32.89 -28.52 -10.10
C ALA A 474 -33.85 -29.62 -9.62
N ARG A 475 -33.89 -29.89 -8.30
CA ARG A 475 -34.80 -30.87 -7.72
C ARG A 475 -36.26 -30.46 -7.84
N GLU A 476 -36.58 -29.18 -7.64
CA GLU A 476 -37.91 -28.63 -7.85
C GLU A 476 -38.35 -28.78 -9.31
N SER A 477 -37.44 -28.54 -10.26
CA SER A 477 -37.71 -28.72 -11.69
C SER A 477 -37.93 -30.19 -12.05
N GLU A 478 -37.15 -31.12 -11.49
CA GLU A 478 -37.35 -32.57 -11.67
C GLU A 478 -38.69 -33.02 -11.12
N LEU A 479 -39.03 -32.62 -9.89
CA LEU A 479 -40.30 -32.97 -9.26
C LEU A 479 -41.49 -32.38 -10.03
N SER A 480 -41.37 -31.16 -10.55
CA SER A 480 -42.39 -30.55 -11.39
C SER A 480 -42.59 -31.33 -12.69
N ALA A 481 -41.50 -31.74 -13.35
CA ALA A 481 -41.55 -32.56 -14.55
C ALA A 481 -42.17 -33.95 -14.28
N GLU A 482 -41.85 -34.57 -13.13
CA GLU A 482 -42.42 -35.86 -12.73
C GLU A 482 -43.91 -35.74 -12.40
N ILE A 483 -44.33 -34.66 -11.73
CA ILE A 483 -45.75 -34.36 -11.48
C ILE A 483 -46.49 -34.21 -12.80
N ASP A 484 -45.93 -33.48 -13.77
CA ASP A 484 -46.57 -33.28 -15.08
C ASP A 484 -46.61 -34.59 -15.88
N ARG A 485 -45.57 -35.43 -15.79
CA ARG A 485 -45.56 -36.77 -16.38
C ARG A 485 -46.64 -37.67 -15.75
N LEU A 486 -46.70 -37.75 -14.43
CA LEU A 486 -47.69 -38.56 -13.71
C LEU A 486 -49.11 -38.09 -14.01
N LYS A 487 -49.36 -36.77 -14.07
CA LYS A 487 -50.65 -36.23 -14.53
C LYS A 487 -50.98 -36.69 -15.94
N SER A 488 -50.01 -36.69 -16.86
CA SER A 488 -50.22 -37.16 -18.23
C SER A 488 -50.48 -38.67 -18.32
N GLU A 489 -49.84 -39.47 -17.46
CA GLU A 489 -50.05 -40.93 -17.37
C GLU A 489 -51.41 -41.28 -16.74
N VAL A 490 -51.85 -40.52 -15.73
CA VAL A 490 -53.21 -40.63 -15.16
C VAL A 490 -54.25 -40.35 -16.23
N VAL A 491 -54.13 -39.24 -16.97
CA VAL A 491 -55.07 -38.90 -18.06
C VAL A 491 -55.07 -39.97 -19.17
N LYS A 492 -53.91 -40.57 -19.49
CA LYS A 492 -53.84 -41.68 -20.45
C LYS A 492 -54.47 -42.96 -19.91
N SER A 493 -54.28 -43.25 -18.64
CA SER A 493 -54.82 -44.45 -17.99
C SER A 493 -56.33 -44.34 -17.81
N GLU A 494 -56.85 -43.17 -17.44
CA GLU A 494 -58.29 -42.87 -17.41
C GLU A 494 -58.91 -43.08 -18.80
N LYS A 495 -58.31 -42.51 -19.85
CA LYS A 495 -58.77 -42.72 -21.24
C LYS A 495 -58.71 -44.18 -21.69
N SER A 496 -57.73 -44.94 -21.20
CA SER A 496 -57.58 -46.37 -21.53
C SER A 496 -58.58 -47.23 -20.75
N LEU A 497 -58.91 -46.84 -19.51
CA LEU A 497 -59.94 -47.48 -18.68
C LEU A 497 -61.33 -47.26 -19.28
N ASP A 498 -61.61 -46.05 -19.75
CA ASP A 498 -62.84 -45.70 -20.48
C ASP A 498 -62.98 -46.49 -21.79
N HIS A 499 -61.87 -46.82 -22.45
CA HIS A 499 -61.88 -47.65 -23.67
C HIS A 499 -61.95 -49.15 -23.39
N ALA A 500 -61.42 -49.63 -22.26
CA ALA A 500 -61.34 -51.04 -21.91
C ALA A 500 -62.56 -51.55 -21.14
N THR A 501 -63.41 -50.65 -20.62
CA THR A 501 -64.64 -51.02 -19.92
C THR A 501 -65.79 -51.24 -20.92
N PRO A 502 -66.32 -52.47 -21.06
CA PRO A 502 -67.50 -52.69 -21.88
C PRO A 502 -68.69 -51.99 -21.22
N GLY A 503 -69.44 -51.19 -22.00
CA GLY A 503 -70.57 -50.37 -21.53
C GLY A 503 -71.72 -51.12 -20.83
N ALA A 504 -71.61 -52.44 -20.65
CA ALA A 504 -72.56 -53.26 -19.90
C ALA A 504 -72.25 -53.37 -18.38
N LEU A 505 -71.12 -52.85 -17.89
CA LEU A 505 -70.74 -52.87 -16.47
C LEU A 505 -70.79 -51.49 -15.77
N LEU A 506 -71.06 -50.41 -16.51
CA LEU A 506 -71.22 -49.05 -15.95
C LEU A 506 -72.61 -48.79 -15.36
N THR A 507 -73.58 -49.69 -15.61
CA THR A 507 -74.86 -49.75 -14.90
C THR A 507 -74.84 -50.98 -13.99
N GLY A 508 -74.42 -50.79 -12.74
CA GLY A 508 -74.65 -51.77 -11.67
C GLY A 508 -76.15 -51.86 -11.33
N PRO A 509 -76.65 -53.02 -10.89
CA PRO A 509 -78.07 -53.23 -10.64
C PRO A 509 -78.56 -52.38 -9.46
N GLU A 510 -79.77 -51.82 -9.63
CA GLU A 510 -80.56 -51.12 -8.62
C GLU A 510 -80.75 -51.90 -7.31
#